data_AF-A0A258FQG8-F1
#
_entry.id   AF-A0A258FQG8-F1
#
_cell.length_a   1.000
_cell.length_b   1.000
_cell.length_c   1.000
_cell.angle_alpha   90.00
_cell.angle_beta   90.00
_cell.angle_gamma   90.00
#
_symmetry.space_group_name_H-M   'P 1'
#
loop_
_entity.id
_entity.type
_entity.pdbx_description
1 polymer ?
#
loop_
_entity_poly.entity_id
_entity_poly.type
_entity_poly.pdbx_seq_one_letter_code
_entity_poly.pdbx_strand_id
1 'polypeptide(L)'
;MIDAADTHNLPRSRLLLIGLIVGSLVALLAILPAFIVSTMSVMVAASGTNPLIYTFILFSFGLPIVTLLGPILAWIAFAMRRERTSWALLLSPILWAGITFGLLALAPGG
;
A
#
# COMPACT_ATOMS: atom_id res chain seq x y z
N MET A 1 26.32 -36.52 4.01
CA MET A 1 25.89 -36.02 2.69
C MET A 1 24.44 -35.60 2.88
N ILE A 2 24.20 -34.33 3.23
CA ILE A 2 22.87 -33.80 3.52
C ILE A 2 22.22 -33.54 2.17
N ASP A 3 21.10 -34.21 1.90
CA ASP A 3 20.35 -34.12 0.65
C ASP A 3 20.00 -32.67 0.32
N ALA A 4 20.54 -32.17 -0.79
CA ALA A 4 20.17 -30.91 -1.40
C ALA A 4 18.76 -30.94 -2.03
N ALA A 5 18.01 -32.04 -1.85
CA ALA A 5 16.69 -32.25 -2.45
C ALA A 5 15.53 -31.64 -1.65
N ASP A 6 15.70 -31.37 -0.35
CA ASP A 6 14.59 -30.98 0.53
C ASP A 6 14.44 -29.47 0.78
N THR A 7 15.34 -28.62 0.26
CA THR A 7 15.19 -27.16 0.40
C THR A 7 14.09 -26.57 -0.49
N HIS A 8 13.53 -27.37 -1.40
CA HIS A 8 12.53 -26.89 -2.34
C HIS A 8 11.13 -26.72 -1.72
N ASN A 9 10.88 -27.26 -0.52
CA ASN A 9 9.57 -27.21 0.14
C ASN A 9 9.62 -26.62 1.55
N LEU A 10 10.20 -25.43 1.70
CA LEU A 10 9.93 -24.62 2.90
C LEU A 10 8.41 -24.35 2.95
N PRO A 11 7.71 -24.73 4.05
CA PRO A 11 6.28 -24.57 4.16
C PRO A 11 5.93 -23.08 4.09
N ARG A 12 5.16 -22.69 3.07
CA ARG A 12 4.68 -21.31 2.91
C ARG A 12 3.76 -20.94 4.08
N SER A 13 3.94 -19.77 4.67
CA SER A 13 3.06 -19.30 5.74
C SER A 13 1.60 -19.21 5.28
N ARG A 14 0.74 -20.09 5.82
CA ARG A 14 -0.71 -20.07 5.56
C ARG A 14 -1.34 -18.74 5.99
N LEU A 15 -0.81 -18.12 7.04
CA LEU A 15 -1.27 -16.84 7.55
C LEU A 15 -1.02 -15.71 6.54
N LEU A 16 0.14 -15.72 5.88
CA LEU A 16 0.50 -14.76 4.84
C LEU A 16 -0.37 -14.94 3.59
N LEU A 17 -0.71 -16.18 3.23
CA LEU A 17 -1.63 -16.48 2.13
C LEU A 17 -3.04 -15.94 2.40
N ILE A 18 -3.58 -16.15 3.59
CA ILE A 18 -4.86 -15.57 4.02
C ILE A 18 -4.77 -14.04 4.00
N GLY A 19 -3.68 -13.49 4.53
CA GLY A 19 -3.39 -12.06 4.51
C GLY A 19 -3.41 -11.48 3.10
N LEU A 20 -2.77 -12.14 2.14
CA LEU A 20 -2.77 -11.73 0.72
C LEU A 20 -4.17 -11.71 0.12
N ILE A 21 -4.97 -12.75 0.36
CA ILE A 21 -6.35 -12.82 -0.16
C ILE A 21 -7.20 -11.68 0.44
N VAL A 22 -7.22 -11.56 1.77
CA VAL A 22 -8.00 -10.53 2.47
C VAL A 22 -7.50 -9.14 2.10
N GLY A 23 -6.19 -8.93 2.06
CA GLY A 23 -5.55 -7.68 1.68
C GLY A 23 -5.86 -7.28 0.24
N SER A 24 -5.89 -8.23 -0.70
CA SER A 24 -6.31 -7.97 -2.09
C SER A 24 -7.79 -7.59 -2.19
N LEU A 25 -8.68 -8.24 -1.42
CA LEU A 25 -10.10 -7.87 -1.38
C LEU A 25 -10.31 -6.47 -0.81
N VAL A 26 -9.64 -6.15 0.31
CA VAL A 26 -9.67 -4.82 0.91
C VAL A 26 -9.12 -3.77 -0.05
N ALA A 27 -7.99 -4.07 -0.73
CA ALA A 27 -7.43 -3.18 -1.74
C ALA A 27 -8.40 -2.93 -2.90
N LEU A 28 -9.06 -3.97 -3.41
CA LEU A 28 -10.10 -3.84 -4.44
C LEU A 28 -11.23 -2.90 -4.00
N LEU A 29 -11.73 -3.08 -2.78
CA LEU A 29 -12.77 -2.21 -2.21
C LEU A 29 -12.27 -0.78 -1.98
N ALA A 30 -10.99 -0.61 -1.63
CA ALA A 30 -10.35 0.67 -1.37
C ALA A 30 -10.00 1.46 -2.65
N ILE A 31 -9.90 0.80 -3.82
CA ILE A 31 -9.64 1.49 -5.10
C ILE A 31 -10.72 2.54 -5.40
N LEU A 32 -11.99 2.20 -5.19
CA LEU A 32 -13.11 3.11 -5.48
C LEU A 32 -13.04 4.42 -4.67
N PRO A 33 -12.96 4.39 -3.32
CA PRO A 33 -12.79 5.61 -2.54
C PRO A 33 -11.46 6.30 -2.80
N ALA A 34 -10.36 5.56 -3.05
CA ALA A 34 -9.08 6.16 -3.43
C ALA A 34 -9.18 6.98 -4.72
N PHE A 35 -9.90 6.46 -5.71
CA PHE A 35 -10.11 7.14 -6.98
C PHE A 35 -10.99 8.39 -6.82
N ILE A 36 -12.06 8.31 -6.03
CA ILE A 36 -12.91 9.46 -5.71
C ILE A 36 -12.10 10.58 -5.04
N VAL A 37 -11.26 10.24 -4.07
CA VAL A 37 -10.38 11.23 -3.41
C VAL A 37 -9.39 11.83 -4.41
N SER A 38 -8.81 11.01 -5.29
CA SER A 38 -7.93 11.47 -6.38
C SER A 38 -8.59 12.48 -7.29
N THR A 39 -9.85 12.27 -7.70
CA THR A 39 -10.55 13.21 -8.60
C THR A 39 -10.93 14.51 -7.90
N MET A 40 -11.30 14.46 -6.63
CA MET A 40 -11.57 15.67 -5.82
C MET A 40 -10.33 16.54 -5.61
N SER A 41 -9.12 15.96 -5.66
CA SER A 41 -7.87 16.72 -5.51
C SER A 41 -7.64 17.78 -6.58
N VAL A 42 -8.20 17.60 -7.79
CA VAL A 42 -8.11 18.59 -8.88
C VAL A 42 -8.88 19.86 -8.54
N MET A 43 -10.04 19.74 -7.87
CA MET A 43 -10.81 20.90 -7.41
C MET A 43 -10.09 21.66 -6.30
N VAL A 44 -9.42 20.93 -5.40
CA VAL A 44 -8.63 21.53 -4.32
C VAL A 44 -7.38 22.22 -4.85
N ALA A 45 -6.73 21.68 -5.88
CA ALA A 45 -5.58 22.32 -6.54
C ALA A 45 -5.92 23.71 -7.11
N ALA A 46 -7.17 23.95 -7.51
CA ALA A 46 -7.62 25.24 -8.03
C ALA A 46 -7.83 26.31 -6.93
N SER A 47 -7.74 25.95 -5.65
CA SER A 47 -8.04 26.85 -4.52
C SER A 47 -6.84 27.66 -3.99
N GLY A 48 -5.63 27.41 -4.49
CA GLY A 48 -4.44 28.22 -4.16
C GLY A 48 -3.17 27.39 -3.91
N THR A 49 -2.12 28.06 -3.40
CA THR A 49 -0.77 27.50 -3.19
C THR A 49 -0.44 27.31 -1.71
N ASN A 50 -1.31 26.60 -0.98
CA ASN A 50 -1.05 26.21 0.41
C ASN A 50 -0.24 24.88 0.45
N PRO A 51 0.80 24.75 1.29
CA PRO A 51 1.52 23.49 1.50
C PRO A 51 0.62 22.27 1.74
N LEU A 52 -0.50 22.44 2.45
CA LEU A 52 -1.47 21.38 2.71
C LEU A 52 -2.15 20.86 1.44
N ILE A 53 -2.32 21.72 0.42
CA ILE A 53 -2.88 21.34 -0.88
C ILE A 53 -1.93 20.40 -1.60
N TYR A 54 -0.62 20.67 -1.58
CA TYR A 54 0.38 19.78 -2.19
C TYR A 54 0.44 18.42 -1.50
N THR A 55 0.39 18.39 -0.17
CA THR A 55 0.34 17.12 0.59
C THR A 55 -0.93 16.33 0.28
N PHE A 56 -2.07 17.02 0.17
CA PHE A 56 -3.34 16.41 -0.22
C PHE A 56 -3.32 15.85 -1.65
N ILE A 57 -2.76 16.59 -2.62
CA ILE A 57 -2.61 16.10 -4.01
C ILE A 57 -1.71 14.85 -4.04
N LEU A 58 -0.55 14.89 -3.35
CA LEU A 58 0.38 13.76 -3.31
C LEU A 58 -0.28 12.52 -2.67
N PHE A 59 -1.03 12.71 -1.58
CA PHE A 59 -1.83 11.66 -0.97
C PHE A 59 -2.84 11.07 -1.96
N SER A 60 -3.61 11.95 -2.60
CA SER A 60 -4.79 11.58 -3.39
C SER A 60 -4.41 10.80 -4.64
N PHE A 61 -3.30 11.14 -5.30
CA PHE A 61 -2.77 10.38 -6.44
C PHE A 61 -1.93 9.17 -6.01
N GLY A 62 -1.21 9.26 -4.89
CA GLY A 62 -0.38 8.16 -4.39
C GLY A 62 -1.21 6.98 -3.86
N LEU A 63 -2.33 7.25 -3.20
CA LEU A 63 -3.16 6.23 -2.57
C LEU A 63 -3.71 5.18 -3.56
N PRO A 64 -4.31 5.52 -4.71
CA PRO A 64 -4.76 4.51 -5.67
C PRO A 64 -3.58 3.71 -6.25
N ILE A 65 -2.44 4.34 -6.49
CA ILE A 65 -1.23 3.67 -7.00
C ILE A 65 -0.72 2.65 -5.99
N VAL A 66 -0.55 3.03 -4.72
CA VAL A 66 -0.05 2.14 -3.67
C VAL A 66 -1.06 1.05 -3.35
N THR A 67 -2.36 1.37 -3.36
CA THR A 67 -3.44 0.38 -3.13
C THR A 67 -3.48 -0.68 -4.23
N LEU A 68 -3.18 -0.32 -5.48
CA LEU A 68 -3.11 -1.26 -6.59
C LEU A 68 -1.79 -2.04 -6.60
N LEU A 69 -0.66 -1.34 -6.51
CA LEU A 69 0.67 -1.94 -6.64
C LEU A 69 1.09 -2.76 -5.41
N GLY A 70 0.68 -2.36 -4.21
CA GLY A 70 1.03 -3.03 -2.95
C GLY A 70 0.71 -4.52 -2.95
N PRO A 71 -0.56 -4.92 -3.18
CA PRO A 71 -0.95 -6.32 -3.28
C PRO A 71 -0.27 -7.05 -4.44
N ILE A 72 -0.14 -6.44 -5.61
CA ILE A 72 0.52 -7.06 -6.78
C ILE A 72 1.98 -7.41 -6.45
N LEU A 73 2.72 -6.45 -5.91
CA LEU A 73 4.11 -6.65 -5.50
C LEU A 73 4.21 -7.63 -4.32
N ALA A 74 3.24 -7.63 -3.40
CA ALA A 74 3.19 -8.58 -2.29
C ALA A 74 3.02 -10.03 -2.79
N TRP A 75 2.18 -10.25 -3.80
CA TRP A 75 2.03 -11.55 -4.48
C TRP A 75 3.31 -11.97 -5.20
N ILE A 76 3.99 -11.05 -5.88
CA ILE A 76 5.29 -11.32 -6.53
C ILE A 76 6.34 -11.70 -5.48
N ALA A 77 6.43 -10.95 -4.38
CA ALA A 77 7.37 -11.24 -3.29
C ALA A 77 7.07 -12.59 -2.62
N PHE A 78 5.79 -12.96 -2.49
CA PHE A 78 5.38 -14.27 -2.01
C PHE A 78 5.79 -15.39 -2.97
N ALA A 79 5.65 -15.19 -4.28
CA ALA A 79 6.14 -16.13 -5.30
C ALA A 79 7.67 -16.31 -5.24
N MET A 80 8.41 -15.23 -4.95
CA MET A 80 9.87 -15.23 -4.75
C MET A 80 10.31 -15.76 -3.37
N ARG A 81 9.39 -16.30 -2.55
CA ARG A 81 9.65 -16.80 -1.18
C ARG A 81 10.22 -15.75 -0.21
N ARG A 82 9.96 -14.46 -0.46
CA ARG A 82 10.37 -13.34 0.41
C ARG A 82 9.23 -12.94 1.35
N GLU A 83 8.97 -13.74 2.38
CA GLU A 83 7.83 -13.54 3.29
C GLU A 83 7.82 -12.16 3.97
N ARG A 84 8.97 -11.71 4.49
CA ARG A 84 9.09 -10.39 5.14
C ARG A 84 8.75 -9.25 4.17
N THR A 85 9.23 -9.34 2.93
CA THR A 85 8.98 -8.34 1.89
C THR A 85 7.51 -8.36 1.46
N SER A 86 6.89 -9.54 1.38
CA SER A 86 5.47 -9.68 1.05
C SER A 86 4.58 -9.01 2.10
N TRP A 87 4.87 -9.21 3.40
CA TRP A 87 4.17 -8.49 4.48
C TRP A 87 4.33 -6.97 4.39
N ALA A 88 5.55 -6.49 4.17
CA ALA A 88 5.82 -5.06 4.05
C ALA A 88 5.06 -4.43 2.88
N LEU A 89 5.00 -5.13 1.73
CA LEU A 89 4.29 -4.67 0.54
C LEU A 89 2.77 -4.72 0.71
N LEU A 90 2.26 -5.71 1.43
CA LEU A 90 0.84 -5.84 1.75
C LEU A 90 0.37 -4.71 2.66
N LEU A 91 1.20 -4.30 3.61
CA LEU A 91 0.94 -3.19 4.52
C LEU A 91 1.31 -1.82 3.92
N SER A 92 1.89 -1.77 2.72
CA SER A 92 2.32 -0.51 2.09
C SER A 92 1.21 0.55 1.93
N PRO A 93 -0.06 0.20 1.62
CA PRO A 93 -1.12 1.21 1.55
C PRO A 93 -1.41 1.85 2.91
N ILE A 94 -1.34 1.06 3.99
CA ILE A 94 -1.54 1.54 5.36
C ILE A 94 -0.36 2.41 5.78
N LEU A 95 0.86 2.00 5.46
CA LEU A 95 2.07 2.79 5.74
C LEU A 95 2.05 4.13 5.00
N TRP A 96 1.65 4.14 3.72
CA TRP A 96 1.48 5.36 2.94
C TRP A 96 0.47 6.31 3.59
N ALA A 97 -0.69 5.79 3.98
CA ALA A 97 -1.70 6.58 4.67
C ALA A 97 -1.18 7.13 6.00
N GLY A 98 -0.58 6.28 6.84
CA GLY A 98 -0.04 6.66 8.14
C GLY A 98 1.05 7.73 8.05
N ILE A 99 2.00 7.60 7.11
CA ILE A 99 3.05 8.59 6.88
C ILE A 99 2.43 9.93 6.46
N THR A 100 1.46 9.90 5.55
CA THR A 100 0.87 11.13 5.03
C THR A 100 0.02 11.86 6.08
N PHE A 101 -0.77 11.13 6.87
CA PHE A 101 -1.49 11.70 8.01
C PHE A 101 -0.54 12.21 9.11
N GLY A 102 0.55 11.49 9.39
CA GLY A 102 1.57 11.94 10.32
C GLY A 102 2.24 13.25 9.88
N LEU A 103 2.56 13.37 8.59
CA LEU A 103 3.10 14.61 8.02
C LEU A 103 2.10 15.77 8.09
N LEU A 104 0.80 15.50 7.87
CA LEU A 104 -0.26 16.50 8.01
C LEU A 104 -0.41 16.98 9.46
N ALA A 105 -0.31 16.07 10.45
CA ALA A 105 -0.39 16.42 11.87
C ALA A 105 0.82 17.23 12.36
N LEU A 106 1.97 17.13 11.69
CA LEU A 106 3.19 17.87 12.00
C LEU A 106 3.30 19.19 11.23
N ALA A 107 2.41 19.46 10.27
CA ALA A 107 2.42 20.68 9.50
C ALA A 107 1.97 21.87 10.38
N PRO A 108 2.66 23.01 10.34
CA PRO A 108 2.29 24.17 11.16
C PRO A 108 0.98 24.75 10.62
N GLY A 109 -0.12 24.54 11.36
CA GLY A 109 -1.47 24.98 10.99
C GLY A 109 -2.60 23.98 11.28
N GLY A 110 -2.29 22.78 11.80
CA GLY A 110 -3.26 21.85 12.39
C GLY A 110 -3.58 22.13 13.85
#